data_AF-A0A1H5WSL6-F1
#
_entry.id   AF-A0A1H5WSL6-F1
#
_cell.length_a   1.000
_cell.length_b   1.000
_cell.length_c   1.000
_cell.angle_alpha   90.00
_cell.angle_beta   90.00
_cell.angle_gamma   90.00
#
_symmetry.space_group_name_H-M   'P 1'
#
loop_
_entity.id
_entity.type
_entity.pdbx_description
1 polymer ?
#
loop_
_entity_poly.entity_id
_entity_poly.type
_entity_poly.pdbx_seq_one_letter_code
_entity_poly.pdbx_strand_id
1 'polypeptide(L)'
;MHISPPAADSAPLRSDAAAPEAGFDLDPAEVRVLGVLIEKSFITPDNYPLSINAITTGCNQLTAREPVMNLSETEVQAAVDRLITRRLASKRDQASARVAKYEHLVRLRHSLPPAEQAVLAILMLRGAQTAGELRQRCERLHRFDDTAAVDAVLEHLAEKYPPLATALPRAPGTKETRHVHLLGGDAAVQEMAEAQSAASGGRGRVAELEDEVRSLRAALETLRHDFDTFRRQFD
;
A
#
# COMPACT_ATOMS: atom_id res chain seq x y z
N MET A 1 55.90 -3.36 52.51
CA MET A 1 54.42 -3.41 52.51
C MET A 1 53.93 -2.57 51.34
N HIS A 2 53.79 -3.20 50.17
CA HIS A 2 53.22 -2.59 48.97
C HIS A 2 51.72 -2.92 48.95
N ILE A 3 50.89 -1.90 48.92
CA ILE A 3 49.43 -2.01 48.82
C ILE A 3 49.07 -1.64 47.39
N SER A 4 48.73 -2.64 46.58
CA SER A 4 48.07 -2.44 45.28
C SER A 4 46.57 -2.21 45.48
N PRO A 5 45.92 -1.30 44.75
CA PRO A 5 44.46 -1.17 44.76
C PRO A 5 43.81 -2.26 43.88
N PRO A 6 42.57 -2.67 44.16
CA PRO A 6 41.87 -3.67 43.34
C PRO A 6 41.39 -3.06 42.02
N ALA A 7 41.50 -3.87 40.96
CA ALA A 7 41.06 -3.56 39.60
C ALA A 7 39.54 -3.34 39.56
N ALA A 8 39.11 -2.26 38.91
CA ALA A 8 37.72 -2.01 38.59
C ALA A 8 37.26 -3.02 37.54
N ASP A 9 36.35 -3.91 37.94
CA ASP A 9 35.66 -4.85 37.08
C ASP A 9 34.64 -4.08 36.22
N SER A 10 35.08 -3.69 35.02
CA SER A 10 34.22 -3.05 34.02
C SER A 10 33.35 -4.12 33.35
N ALA A 11 32.21 -4.41 33.96
CA ALA A 11 31.13 -5.17 33.33
C ALA A 11 30.68 -4.45 32.04
N PRO A 12 30.49 -5.16 30.92
CA PRO A 12 29.99 -4.55 29.71
C PRO A 12 28.55 -4.08 29.96
N LEU A 13 28.31 -2.78 29.76
CA LEU A 13 26.96 -2.24 29.64
C LEU A 13 26.22 -3.09 28.61
N ARG A 14 25.19 -3.81 29.07
CA ARG A 14 24.19 -4.41 28.19
C ARG A 14 23.66 -3.28 27.31
N SER A 15 24.01 -3.33 26.03
CA SER A 15 23.37 -2.56 24.97
C SER A 15 21.94 -3.09 24.83
N ASP A 16 21.07 -2.65 25.72
CA ASP A 16 19.64 -2.89 25.65
C ASP A 16 18.94 -1.53 25.66
N ALA A 17 18.97 -0.89 24.50
CA ALA A 17 18.13 0.26 24.16
C ALA A 17 18.08 0.44 22.64
N ALA A 18 17.72 -0.62 21.91
CA ALA A 18 16.96 -0.41 20.68
C ALA A 18 15.54 -0.07 21.15
N ALA A 19 15.13 1.20 21.06
CA ALA A 19 13.74 1.57 21.23
C ALA A 19 12.90 0.71 20.26
N PRO A 20 11.82 0.03 20.70
CA PRO A 20 10.98 -0.67 19.75
C PRO A 20 10.27 0.40 18.91
N GLU A 21 10.49 0.32 17.59
CA GLU A 21 9.90 1.18 16.59
C GLU A 21 8.38 1.29 16.81
N ALA A 22 7.88 2.50 16.98
CA ALA A 22 6.45 2.78 17.00
C ALA A 22 5.89 2.66 15.57
N GLY A 23 5.95 1.48 14.99
CA GLY A 23 5.40 1.14 13.69
C GLY A 23 4.20 0.20 13.83
N PHE A 24 3.41 0.10 12.77
CA PHE A 24 2.43 -0.98 12.64
C PHE A 24 3.05 -2.14 11.87
N ASP A 25 2.57 -3.34 12.08
CA ASP A 25 3.02 -4.59 11.47
C ASP A 25 1.82 -5.46 11.07
N LEU A 26 0.75 -4.84 10.55
CA LEU A 26 -0.43 -5.58 10.11
C LEU A 26 -0.08 -6.50 8.94
N ASP A 27 -0.50 -7.76 9.02
CA ASP A 27 -0.36 -8.66 7.88
C ASP A 27 -1.31 -8.27 6.72
N PRO A 28 -1.11 -8.83 5.51
CA PRO A 28 -1.94 -8.47 4.35
C PRO A 28 -3.45 -8.71 4.54
N ALA A 29 -3.84 -9.71 5.33
CA ALA A 29 -5.25 -9.99 5.62
C ALA A 29 -5.83 -8.96 6.60
N GLU A 30 -5.08 -8.58 7.64
CA GLU A 30 -5.46 -7.49 8.56
C GLU A 30 -5.62 -6.16 7.83
N VAL A 31 -4.67 -5.79 6.96
CA VAL A 31 -4.76 -4.58 6.11
C VAL A 31 -6.00 -4.62 5.23
N ARG A 32 -6.26 -5.76 4.56
CA ARG A 32 -7.43 -5.93 3.69
C ARG A 32 -8.73 -5.79 4.47
N VAL A 33 -8.87 -6.49 5.60
CA VAL A 33 -10.07 -6.46 6.44
C VAL A 33 -10.32 -5.05 6.96
N LEU A 34 -9.27 -4.36 7.44
CA LEU A 34 -9.40 -3.00 7.95
C LEU A 34 -9.84 -2.04 6.84
N GLY A 35 -9.23 -2.12 5.65
CA GLY A 35 -9.63 -1.33 4.48
C GLY A 35 -11.07 -1.56 4.08
N VAL A 36 -11.56 -2.80 4.11
CA VAL A 36 -12.97 -3.13 3.82
C VAL A 36 -13.91 -2.53 4.85
N LEU A 37 -13.57 -2.63 6.15
CA LEU A 37 -14.39 -2.04 7.21
C LEU A 37 -14.50 -0.52 7.05
N ILE A 38 -13.40 0.17 6.73
CA ILE A 38 -13.43 1.62 6.47
C ILE A 38 -14.24 1.91 5.21
N GLU A 39 -13.95 1.28 4.07
CA GLU A 39 -14.68 1.52 2.81
C GLU A 39 -16.20 1.36 2.98
N LYS A 40 -16.65 0.29 3.64
CA LYS A 40 -18.08 0.00 3.78
C LYS A 40 -18.78 0.88 4.81
N SER A 41 -18.06 1.52 5.74
CA SER A 41 -18.67 2.51 6.63
C SER A 41 -19.11 3.77 5.88
N PHE A 42 -18.45 4.10 4.77
CA PHE A 42 -18.83 5.20 3.88
C PHE A 42 -19.85 4.79 2.81
N ILE A 43 -19.57 3.70 2.09
CA ILE A 43 -20.34 3.36 0.89
C ILE A 43 -21.67 2.68 1.22
N THR A 44 -21.71 1.90 2.30
CA THR A 44 -22.89 1.11 2.69
C THR A 44 -23.19 1.26 4.18
N PRO A 45 -23.49 2.48 4.67
CA PRO A 45 -23.69 2.73 6.10
C PRO A 45 -24.86 1.92 6.67
N ASP A 46 -25.92 1.67 5.88
CA ASP A 46 -27.07 0.85 6.30
C ASP A 46 -26.71 -0.61 6.60
N ASN A 47 -25.64 -1.12 5.97
CA ASN A 47 -25.14 -2.47 6.19
C ASN A 47 -24.03 -2.53 7.24
N TYR A 48 -23.58 -1.39 7.74
CA TYR A 48 -22.50 -1.26 8.71
C TYR A 48 -23.06 -1.15 10.14
N PRO A 49 -22.48 -1.84 11.15
CA PRO A 49 -21.29 -2.70 11.12
C PRO A 49 -21.47 -4.04 10.39
N LEU A 50 -20.35 -4.62 9.92
CA LEU A 50 -20.34 -5.79 9.04
C LEU A 50 -20.28 -7.11 9.80
N SER A 51 -20.92 -8.17 9.28
CA SER A 51 -20.67 -9.55 9.73
C SER A 51 -19.42 -10.12 9.04
N ILE A 52 -18.86 -11.24 9.54
CA ILE A 52 -17.72 -11.92 8.88
C ILE A 52 -17.99 -12.18 7.40
N ASN A 53 -19.13 -12.77 7.05
CA ASN A 53 -19.46 -13.03 5.64
C ASN A 53 -19.43 -11.76 4.77
N ALA A 54 -19.93 -10.62 5.28
CA ALA A 54 -19.88 -9.35 4.56
C ALA A 54 -18.44 -8.82 4.41
N ILE A 55 -17.60 -9.00 5.44
CA ILE A 55 -16.18 -8.66 5.38
C ILE A 55 -15.47 -9.55 4.36
N THR A 56 -15.66 -10.87 4.41
CA THR A 56 -15.08 -11.84 3.47
C THR A 56 -15.45 -11.51 2.03
N THR A 57 -16.73 -11.25 1.77
CA THR A 57 -17.22 -10.81 0.45
C THR A 57 -16.53 -9.52 0.01
N GLY A 58 -16.34 -8.57 0.92
CA GLY A 58 -15.63 -7.33 0.68
C GLY A 58 -14.12 -7.51 0.42
N CYS A 59 -13.48 -8.47 1.08
CA CYS A 59 -12.05 -8.75 0.93
C CYS A 59 -11.71 -9.34 -0.45
N ASN A 60 -12.63 -10.18 -0.96
CA ASN A 60 -12.45 -10.97 -2.18
C ASN A 60 -13.10 -10.34 -3.43
N GLN A 61 -13.47 -9.06 -3.38
CA GLN A 61 -14.01 -8.36 -4.56
C GLN A 61 -12.96 -8.33 -5.68
N LEU A 62 -13.39 -8.61 -6.91
CA LEU A 62 -12.51 -8.55 -8.09
C LEU A 62 -12.17 -7.12 -8.52
N THR A 63 -12.97 -6.15 -8.09
CA THR A 63 -12.80 -4.74 -8.41
C THR A 63 -12.38 -3.96 -7.18
N ALA A 64 -11.56 -2.92 -7.40
CA ALA A 64 -11.04 -2.08 -6.34
C ALA A 64 -10.23 -2.82 -5.26
N ARG A 65 -9.60 -3.95 -5.62
CA ARG A 65 -8.66 -4.70 -4.79
C ARG A 65 -7.38 -4.96 -5.58
N GLU A 66 -6.26 -4.54 -5.04
CA GLU A 66 -4.95 -4.80 -5.61
C GLU A 66 -4.03 -5.20 -4.44
N PRO A 67 -3.60 -6.48 -4.33
CA PRO A 67 -3.97 -7.61 -5.19
C PRO A 67 -5.40 -8.13 -4.91
N VAL A 68 -5.99 -8.82 -5.88
CA VAL A 68 -7.20 -9.63 -5.63
C VAL A 68 -6.82 -10.78 -4.68
N MET A 69 -7.60 -10.97 -3.63
CA MET A 69 -7.40 -12.03 -2.64
C MET A 69 -8.55 -13.04 -2.68
N ASN A 70 -8.31 -14.21 -2.10
CA ASN A 70 -9.34 -15.22 -1.86
C ASN A 70 -9.23 -15.75 -0.43
N LEU A 71 -9.61 -14.90 0.53
CA LEU A 71 -9.58 -15.22 1.96
C LEU A 71 -10.79 -16.06 2.33
N SER A 72 -10.57 -17.10 3.13
CA SER A 72 -11.63 -17.87 3.80
C SER A 72 -12.24 -17.09 4.98
N GLU A 73 -13.45 -17.47 5.41
CA GLU A 73 -14.07 -16.87 6.60
C GLU A 73 -13.22 -17.05 7.86
N THR A 74 -12.51 -18.18 7.99
CA THR A 74 -11.61 -18.45 9.12
C THR A 74 -10.42 -17.49 9.13
N GLU A 75 -9.79 -17.23 7.99
CA GLU A 75 -8.70 -16.26 7.87
C GLU A 75 -9.18 -14.84 8.18
N VAL A 76 -10.37 -14.47 7.70
CA VAL A 76 -10.99 -13.16 7.97
C VAL A 76 -11.32 -13.01 9.45
N GLN A 77 -11.92 -14.03 10.09
CA GLN A 77 -12.20 -14.00 11.53
C GLN A 77 -10.91 -13.85 12.35
N ALA A 78 -9.86 -14.61 12.01
CA ALA A 78 -8.58 -14.49 12.69
C ALA A 78 -7.96 -13.09 12.54
N ALA A 79 -8.05 -12.47 11.35
CA ALA A 79 -7.60 -11.09 11.11
C ALA A 79 -8.42 -10.08 11.91
N VAL A 80 -9.75 -10.23 11.98
CA VAL A 80 -10.62 -9.39 12.82
C VAL A 80 -10.23 -9.50 14.30
N ASP A 81 -9.96 -10.70 14.79
CA ASP A 81 -9.57 -10.92 16.20
C ASP A 81 -8.23 -10.25 16.54
N ARG A 82 -7.25 -10.31 15.62
CA ARG A 82 -5.98 -9.57 15.76
C ARG A 82 -6.21 -8.06 15.74
N LEU A 83 -7.04 -7.54 14.84
CA LEU A 83 -7.40 -6.11 14.79
C LEU A 83 -8.14 -5.64 16.05
N ILE A 84 -8.98 -6.48 16.66
CA ILE A 84 -9.62 -6.18 17.95
C ILE A 84 -8.59 -6.13 19.08
N THR A 85 -7.63 -7.07 19.10
CA THR A 85 -6.54 -7.09 20.08
C THR A 85 -5.67 -5.83 19.96
N ARG A 86 -5.36 -5.42 18.73
CA ARG A 86 -4.69 -4.15 18.39
C ARG A 86 -5.61 -2.93 18.56
N ARG A 87 -6.88 -3.19 18.87
CA ARG A 87 -7.89 -2.20 19.26
C ARG A 87 -8.21 -1.23 18.09
N LEU A 88 -7.98 -1.70 16.86
CA LEU A 88 -8.26 -1.07 15.55
C LEU A 88 -9.63 -1.46 14.99
N ALA A 89 -10.23 -2.53 15.51
CA ALA A 89 -11.61 -2.93 15.29
C ALA A 89 -12.31 -3.21 16.62
N SER A 90 -13.64 -3.25 16.62
CA SER A 90 -14.46 -3.67 17.75
C SER A 90 -15.58 -4.55 17.28
N LYS A 91 -15.95 -5.52 18.12
CA LYS A 91 -17.23 -6.19 18.02
C LYS A 91 -18.32 -5.28 18.59
N ARG A 92 -19.43 -5.16 17.88
CA ARG A 92 -20.61 -4.45 18.36
C ARG A 92 -21.58 -5.45 18.97
N ASP A 93 -21.65 -5.46 20.29
CA ASP A 93 -22.59 -6.31 21.01
C ASP A 93 -23.99 -5.71 20.96
N GLN A 94 -24.92 -6.43 20.34
CA GLN A 94 -26.34 -6.14 20.43
C GLN A 94 -26.98 -7.32 21.17
N ALA A 95 -27.63 -7.04 22.31
CA ALA A 95 -28.17 -8.04 23.24
C ALA A 95 -29.18 -9.03 22.62
N SER A 96 -29.63 -8.81 21.38
CA SER A 96 -30.57 -9.66 20.65
C SER A 96 -30.08 -10.10 19.25
N ALA A 97 -28.86 -9.72 18.82
CA ALA A 97 -28.38 -10.08 17.49
C ALA A 97 -27.72 -11.46 17.50
N ARG A 98 -28.23 -12.37 16.67
CA ARG A 98 -27.69 -13.73 16.50
C ARG A 98 -26.31 -13.75 15.81
N VAL A 99 -25.97 -12.69 15.08
CA VAL A 99 -24.75 -12.60 14.26
C VAL A 99 -23.89 -11.46 14.77
N ALA A 100 -22.63 -11.78 15.11
CA ALA A 100 -21.64 -10.78 15.50
C ALA A 100 -21.40 -9.78 14.37
N LYS A 101 -21.31 -8.50 14.75
CA LYS A 101 -21.01 -7.41 13.83
C LYS A 101 -19.74 -6.68 14.28
N TYR A 102 -18.99 -6.16 13.33
CA TYR A 102 -17.68 -5.55 13.55
C TYR A 102 -17.59 -4.17 12.91
N GLU A 103 -16.98 -3.25 13.64
CA GLU A 103 -16.69 -1.87 13.22
C GLU A 103 -15.19 -1.57 13.35
N HIS A 104 -14.70 -0.61 12.56
CA HIS A 104 -13.34 -0.10 12.66
C HIS A 104 -13.29 1.01 13.70
N LEU A 105 -12.15 1.13 14.38
CA LEU A 105 -11.90 2.17 15.38
C LEU A 105 -10.90 3.21 14.91
N VAL A 106 -10.38 3.10 13.67
CA VAL A 106 -9.32 3.98 13.12
C VAL A 106 -9.65 5.48 13.26
N ARG A 107 -10.91 5.87 12.99
CA ARG A 107 -11.40 7.25 13.17
C ARG A 107 -11.12 7.77 14.58
N LEU A 108 -11.44 6.98 15.60
CA LEU A 108 -11.32 7.35 17.01
C LEU A 108 -9.88 7.22 17.51
N ARG A 109 -9.18 6.16 17.08
CA ARG A 109 -7.82 5.85 17.53
C ARG A 109 -6.77 6.83 17.02
N HIS A 110 -6.94 7.35 15.81
CA HIS A 110 -5.97 8.23 15.16
C HIS A 110 -6.52 9.64 14.88
N SER A 111 -7.74 9.92 15.35
CA SER A 111 -8.45 11.18 15.09
C SER A 111 -8.41 11.52 13.60
N LEU A 112 -8.89 10.59 12.76
CA LEU A 112 -8.91 10.75 11.31
C LEU A 112 -10.27 11.28 10.86
N PRO A 113 -10.33 12.49 10.29
CA PRO A 113 -11.52 12.97 9.59
C PRO A 113 -11.90 12.08 8.39
N PRO A 114 -13.08 12.32 7.78
CA PRO A 114 -13.54 11.57 6.61
C PRO A 114 -12.56 11.49 5.44
N ALA A 115 -11.84 12.58 5.15
CA ALA A 115 -10.94 12.68 4.01
C ALA A 115 -9.72 11.75 4.17
N GLU A 116 -9.10 11.77 5.35
CA GLU A 116 -7.97 10.94 5.74
C GLU A 116 -8.35 9.46 5.76
N GLN A 117 -9.54 9.13 6.27
CA GLN A 117 -10.06 7.77 6.23
C GLN A 117 -10.25 7.25 4.80
N ALA A 118 -10.77 8.10 3.90
CA ALA A 118 -10.97 7.74 2.50
C ALA A 118 -9.64 7.43 1.80
N VAL A 119 -8.65 8.33 1.94
CA VAL A 119 -7.32 8.13 1.35
C VAL A 119 -6.65 6.88 1.92
N LEU A 120 -6.66 6.71 3.25
CA LEU A 120 -6.05 5.55 3.90
C LEU A 120 -6.71 4.23 3.47
N ALA A 121 -8.04 4.20 3.35
CA ALA A 121 -8.77 3.02 2.85
C ALA A 121 -8.34 2.65 1.42
N ILE A 122 -8.24 3.63 0.51
CA ILE A 122 -7.83 3.37 -0.86
C ILE A 122 -6.39 2.88 -0.93
N LEU A 123 -5.47 3.46 -0.14
CA LEU A 123 -4.08 2.99 -0.07
C LEU A 123 -4.01 1.53 0.43
N MET A 124 -4.77 1.15 1.45
CA MET A 124 -4.82 -0.24 1.94
C MET A 124 -5.42 -1.23 0.94
N LEU A 125 -6.42 -0.79 0.17
CA LEU A 125 -7.16 -1.66 -0.75
C LEU A 125 -6.49 -1.79 -2.12
N ARG A 126 -5.68 -0.81 -2.52
CA ARG A 126 -5.09 -0.73 -3.87
C ARG A 126 -3.58 -0.47 -3.90
N GLY A 127 -2.91 -0.40 -2.75
CA GLY A 127 -1.46 -0.21 -2.68
C GLY A 127 -1.02 1.21 -3.05
N ALA A 128 0.06 1.32 -3.84
CA ALA A 128 0.73 2.58 -4.14
C ALA A 128 0.00 3.42 -5.20
N GLN A 129 -0.42 4.63 -4.83
CA GLN A 129 -1.30 5.47 -5.66
C GLN A 129 -0.75 6.89 -5.81
N THR A 130 -1.00 7.54 -6.95
CA THR A 130 -0.76 8.98 -7.09
C THR A 130 -1.92 9.79 -6.50
N ALA A 131 -1.70 11.07 -6.19
CA ALA A 131 -2.74 11.96 -5.68
C ALA A 131 -3.93 12.10 -6.66
N GLY A 132 -3.66 12.12 -7.97
CA GLY A 132 -4.71 12.15 -9.01
C GLY A 132 -5.57 10.88 -9.02
N GLU A 133 -4.92 9.71 -8.88
CA GLU A 133 -5.64 8.44 -8.75
C GLU A 133 -6.47 8.37 -7.47
N LEU A 134 -5.91 8.82 -6.34
CA LEU A 134 -6.61 8.88 -5.05
C LEU A 134 -7.85 9.75 -5.14
N ARG A 135 -7.76 10.94 -5.75
CA ARG A 135 -8.90 11.83 -5.97
C ARG A 135 -10.05 11.10 -6.68
N GLN A 136 -9.76 10.44 -7.80
CA GLN A 136 -10.77 9.72 -8.57
C GLN A 136 -11.35 8.52 -7.80
N ARG A 137 -10.50 7.77 -7.10
CA ARG A 137 -10.89 6.53 -6.42
C ARG A 137 -11.61 6.78 -5.09
N CYS A 138 -11.38 7.94 -4.46
CA CYS A 138 -12.05 8.35 -3.24
C CYS A 138 -13.45 8.94 -3.47
N GLU A 139 -13.86 9.25 -4.70
CA GLU A 139 -15.11 10.00 -5.01
C GLU A 139 -16.35 9.50 -4.25
N ARG A 140 -16.47 8.17 -4.02
CA ARG A 140 -17.60 7.55 -3.31
C ARG A 140 -17.46 7.53 -1.78
N LEU A 141 -16.26 7.74 -1.24
CA LEU A 141 -15.97 7.80 0.19
C LEU A 141 -15.94 9.26 0.66
N HIS A 142 -15.20 10.10 -0.06
CA HIS A 142 -15.06 11.53 0.19
C HIS A 142 -14.68 12.24 -1.11
N ARG A 143 -15.45 13.27 -1.48
CA ARG A 143 -15.18 14.07 -2.66
C ARG A 143 -14.15 15.14 -2.35
N PHE A 144 -13.08 15.17 -3.13
CA PHE A 144 -12.02 16.18 -3.05
C PHE A 144 -12.20 17.21 -4.16
N ASP A 145 -12.02 18.49 -3.84
CA ASP A 145 -12.16 19.58 -4.81
C ASP A 145 -11.09 19.49 -5.91
N ASP A 146 -9.83 19.36 -5.51
CA ASP A 146 -8.67 19.26 -6.38
C ASP A 146 -7.62 18.27 -5.84
N THR A 147 -6.52 18.11 -6.59
CA THR A 147 -5.41 17.24 -6.19
C THR A 147 -4.64 17.80 -4.99
N ALA A 148 -4.60 19.13 -4.83
CA ALA A 148 -3.89 19.78 -3.72
C ALA A 148 -4.55 19.45 -2.37
N ALA A 149 -5.88 19.31 -2.33
CA ALA A 149 -6.59 18.83 -1.15
C ALA A 149 -6.22 17.38 -0.77
N VAL A 150 -5.92 16.53 -1.76
CA VAL A 150 -5.44 15.16 -1.52
C VAL A 150 -4.00 15.17 -1.01
N ASP A 151 -3.13 16.00 -1.59
CA ASP A 151 -1.75 16.17 -1.13
C ASP A 151 -1.70 16.63 0.34
N ALA A 152 -2.53 17.61 0.72
CA ALA A 152 -2.64 18.05 2.11
C ALA A 152 -3.08 16.93 3.07
N VAL A 153 -4.01 16.07 2.63
CA VAL A 153 -4.41 14.89 3.41
C VAL A 153 -3.28 13.87 3.53
N LEU A 154 -2.49 13.65 2.49
CA LEU A 154 -1.33 12.77 2.51
C LEU A 154 -0.24 13.29 3.44
N GLU A 155 0.01 14.61 3.43
CA GLU A 155 0.90 15.28 4.38
C GLU A 155 0.42 15.10 5.82
N HIS A 156 -0.86 15.37 6.09
CA HIS A 156 -1.44 15.15 7.42
C HIS A 156 -1.34 13.69 7.89
N LEU A 157 -1.49 12.71 6.98
CA LEU A 157 -1.33 11.29 7.30
C LEU A 157 0.13 10.92 7.60
N ALA A 158 1.10 11.56 6.93
CA ALA A 158 2.52 11.39 7.19
C ALA A 158 2.96 12.03 8.52
N GLU A 159 2.30 13.09 8.95
CA GLU A 159 2.56 13.79 10.21
C GLU A 159 1.93 13.14 11.45
N LYS A 160 1.09 12.11 11.28
CA LYS A 160 0.54 11.36 12.42
C LYS A 160 1.65 10.68 13.21
N TYR A 161 1.38 10.42 14.50
CA TYR A 161 2.23 9.59 15.34
C TYR A 161 1.46 8.35 15.83
N PRO A 162 1.83 7.15 15.39
CA PRO A 162 2.82 6.87 14.33
C PRO A 162 2.34 7.31 12.92
N PRO A 163 3.26 7.55 11.96
CA PRO A 163 2.92 7.93 10.59
C PRO A 163 2.04 6.86 9.92
N LEU A 164 1.05 7.30 9.13
CA LEU A 164 0.09 6.40 8.48
C LEU A 164 0.30 6.25 6.99
N ALA A 165 0.97 7.20 6.35
CA ALA A 165 1.29 7.17 4.93
C ALA A 165 2.68 7.77 4.67
N THR A 166 3.29 7.40 3.55
CA THR A 166 4.54 7.99 3.07
C THR A 166 4.56 8.09 1.56
N ALA A 167 5.39 8.99 1.03
CA ALA A 167 5.70 9.06 -0.38
C ALA A 167 6.80 8.05 -0.73
N LEU A 168 6.59 7.28 -1.79
CA LEU A 168 7.62 6.42 -2.34
C LEU A 168 8.63 7.23 -3.16
N PRO A 169 9.90 6.80 -3.22
CA PRO A 169 10.87 7.36 -4.15
C PRO A 169 10.34 7.35 -5.58
N ARG A 170 10.55 8.44 -6.31
CA ARG A 170 10.11 8.54 -7.71
C ARG A 170 10.88 7.53 -8.54
N ALA A 171 10.14 6.67 -9.23
CA ALA A 171 10.74 5.74 -10.17
C ALA A 171 11.33 6.52 -11.37
N PRO A 172 12.49 6.09 -11.93
CA PRO A 172 13.11 6.72 -13.08
C PRO A 172 12.09 6.92 -14.22
N GLY A 173 12.05 8.12 -14.80
CA GLY A 173 11.16 8.46 -15.92
C GLY A 173 9.70 8.77 -15.56
N THR A 174 9.30 8.70 -14.28
CA THR A 174 7.93 9.07 -13.85
C THR A 174 7.88 10.44 -13.19
N LYS A 175 6.95 11.29 -13.65
CA LYS A 175 6.74 12.63 -13.09
C LYS A 175 5.86 12.62 -11.83
N GLU A 176 5.13 11.56 -11.55
CA GLU A 176 4.14 11.54 -10.46
C GLU A 176 4.66 10.73 -9.27
N THR A 177 4.57 11.34 -8.08
CA THR A 177 4.90 10.68 -6.81
C THR A 177 3.77 9.73 -6.42
N ARG A 178 4.11 8.52 -5.99
CA ARG A 178 3.15 7.57 -5.42
C ARG A 178 3.25 7.56 -3.91
N HIS A 179 2.13 7.34 -3.25
CA HIS A 179 2.03 7.24 -1.81
C HIS A 179 1.55 5.85 -1.41
N VAL A 180 1.98 5.39 -0.25
CA VAL A 180 1.60 4.10 0.35
C VAL A 180 1.22 4.30 1.81
N HIS A 181 0.44 3.36 2.36
CA HIS A 181 0.20 3.32 3.79
C HIS A 181 1.36 2.65 4.54
N LEU A 182 1.51 2.94 5.83
CA LEU A 182 2.56 2.39 6.70
C LEU A 182 2.03 1.31 7.67
N LEU A 183 0.73 1.00 7.60
CA LEU A 183 0.08 0.05 8.48
C LEU A 183 0.62 -1.39 8.40
N GLY A 184 1.26 -1.77 7.29
CA GLY A 184 1.87 -3.10 7.10
C GLY A 184 3.34 -3.19 7.53
N GLY A 185 3.89 -2.10 8.05
CA GLY A 185 5.29 -2.00 8.44
C GLY A 185 6.25 -1.70 7.30
N ASP A 186 7.50 -1.40 7.66
CA ASP A 186 8.51 -0.91 6.73
C ASP A 186 8.88 -1.94 5.67
N ALA A 187 8.87 -3.24 6.01
CA ALA A 187 9.14 -4.30 5.05
C ALA A 187 8.13 -4.31 3.88
N ALA A 188 6.84 -4.10 4.17
CA ALA A 188 5.81 -4.03 3.14
C ALA A 188 6.00 -2.80 2.23
N VAL A 189 6.44 -1.68 2.80
CA VAL A 189 6.73 -0.44 2.05
C VAL A 189 7.91 -0.64 1.11
N GLN A 190 8.98 -1.30 1.57
CA GLN A 190 10.14 -1.62 0.73
C GLN A 190 9.74 -2.53 -0.43
N GLU A 191 8.94 -3.58 -0.19
CA GLU A 191 8.44 -4.47 -1.23
C GLU A 191 7.65 -3.70 -2.31
N MET A 192 6.80 -2.75 -1.89
CA MET A 192 6.04 -1.90 -2.81
C MET A 192 6.94 -0.94 -3.61
N ALA A 193 8.00 -0.39 -2.99
CA ALA A 193 8.98 0.47 -3.65
C ALA A 193 9.79 -0.29 -4.71
N GLU A 194 10.19 -1.53 -4.39
CA GLU A 194 10.88 -2.43 -5.30
C GLU A 194 9.99 -2.84 -6.47
N ALA A 195 8.73 -3.21 -6.21
CA ALA A 195 7.76 -3.55 -7.25
C ALA A 195 7.51 -2.37 -8.21
N GLN A 196 7.41 -1.14 -7.68
CA GLN A 196 7.28 0.06 -8.49
C GLN A 196 8.51 0.30 -9.37
N SER A 197 9.70 0.11 -8.81
CA SER A 197 10.98 0.28 -9.52
C SER A 197 11.11 -0.75 -10.64
N ALA A 198 10.79 -2.02 -10.37
CA ALA A 198 10.80 -3.10 -11.37
C ALA A 198 9.80 -2.83 -12.53
N ALA A 199 8.59 -2.35 -12.22
CA ALA A 199 7.59 -1.99 -13.23
C ALA A 199 8.01 -0.79 -14.10
N SER A 200 8.87 0.10 -13.60
CA SER A 200 9.45 1.20 -14.38
C SER A 200 10.62 0.75 -15.26
N GLY A 201 11.51 -0.10 -14.72
CA GLY A 201 12.64 -0.68 -15.46
C GLY A 201 12.18 -1.54 -16.63
N GLY A 202 11.10 -2.32 -16.45
CA GLY A 202 10.48 -3.07 -17.54
C GLY A 202 9.96 -2.17 -18.68
N ARG A 203 9.39 -1.00 -18.35
CA ARG A 203 8.92 -0.03 -19.37
C ARG A 203 10.09 0.62 -20.12
N GLY A 204 11.16 0.97 -19.43
CA GLY A 204 12.39 1.48 -20.06
C GLY A 204 12.98 0.46 -21.04
N ARG A 205 13.04 -0.82 -20.62
CA ARG A 205 13.54 -1.91 -21.46
C ARG A 205 12.68 -2.14 -22.70
N VAL A 206 11.36 -2.03 -22.58
CA VAL A 206 10.45 -2.14 -23.73
C VAL A 206 10.70 -1.01 -24.74
N ALA A 207 10.85 0.24 -24.28
CA ALA A 207 11.14 1.37 -25.16
C ALA A 207 12.49 1.22 -25.88
N GLU A 208 13.54 0.77 -25.18
CA GLU A 208 14.85 0.45 -25.78
C GLU A 208 14.73 -0.60 -26.89
N LEU A 209 13.99 -1.68 -26.61
CA LEU A 209 13.78 -2.76 -27.58
C LEU A 209 12.94 -2.29 -28.79
N GLU A 210 11.96 -1.43 -28.59
CA GLU A 210 11.16 -0.85 -29.68
C GLU A 210 12.03 0.01 -30.62
N ASP A 211 12.94 0.81 -30.07
CA ASP A 211 13.87 1.62 -30.85
C ASP A 211 14.92 0.76 -31.56
N GLU A 212 15.44 -0.28 -30.91
CA GLU A 212 16.34 -1.24 -31.53
C GLU A 212 15.66 -1.97 -32.70
N VAL A 213 14.43 -2.44 -32.52
CA VAL A 213 13.62 -3.07 -33.59
C VAL A 213 13.39 -2.10 -34.74
N ARG A 214 13.12 -0.82 -34.46
CA ARG A 214 12.95 0.21 -35.50
C ARG A 214 14.23 0.42 -36.31
N SER A 215 15.37 0.50 -35.62
CA SER A 215 16.69 0.65 -36.25
C SER A 215 17.03 -0.57 -37.11
N LEU A 216 16.82 -1.78 -36.59
CA LEU A 216 17.07 -3.03 -37.33
C LEU A 216 16.18 -3.15 -38.57
N ARG A 217 14.91 -2.76 -38.49
CA ARG A 217 14.00 -2.74 -39.65
C ARG A 217 14.46 -1.76 -40.72
N ALA A 218 14.92 -0.58 -40.33
CA ALA A 218 15.46 0.40 -41.27
C ALA A 218 16.72 -0.14 -41.97
N ALA A 219 17.65 -0.75 -41.22
CA ALA A 219 18.85 -1.37 -41.78
C ALA A 219 18.52 -2.53 -42.74
N LEU A 220 17.52 -3.35 -42.42
CA LEU A 220 17.05 -4.44 -43.28
C LEU A 220 16.46 -3.92 -44.60
N GLU A 221 15.67 -2.86 -44.56
CA GLU A 221 15.13 -2.22 -45.76
C GLU A 221 16.24 -1.64 -46.65
N THR A 222 17.23 -0.98 -46.05
CA THR A 222 18.42 -0.51 -46.78
C THR A 222 19.16 -1.67 -47.42
N LEU A 223 19.45 -2.73 -46.67
CA LEU A 223 20.17 -3.90 -47.19
C LEU A 223 19.41 -4.59 -48.33
N ARG A 224 18.07 -4.69 -48.21
CA ARG A 224 17.21 -5.23 -49.27
C ARG A 224 17.27 -4.38 -50.53
N HIS A 225 17.23 -3.06 -50.38
CA HIS A 225 17.34 -2.12 -51.51
C HIS A 225 18.69 -2.23 -52.22
N ASP A 226 19.78 -2.30 -51.45
CA ASP A 226 21.13 -2.44 -51.97
C ASP A 226 21.30 -3.77 -52.71
N PHE A 227 20.76 -4.86 -52.15
CA PHE A 227 20.76 -6.18 -52.78
C PHE A 227 19.97 -6.21 -54.10
N ASP A 228 18.78 -5.60 -54.13
CA ASP A 228 17.98 -5.49 -55.36
C ASP A 228 18.70 -4.69 -56.43
N THR A 229 19.39 -3.62 -56.04
CA THR A 229 20.20 -2.79 -56.95
C THR A 229 21.39 -3.56 -57.49
N PHE A 230 22.11 -4.29 -56.62
CA PHE A 230 23.23 -5.14 -57.01
C PHE A 230 22.76 -6.22 -57.99
N ARG A 231 21.66 -6.93 -57.71
CA ARG A 231 21.11 -7.98 -58.57
C ARG A 231 20.82 -7.48 -59.99
N ARG A 232 20.25 -6.27 -60.13
CA ARG A 232 19.97 -5.66 -61.44
C ARG A 232 21.21 -5.27 -62.26
N GLN A 233 22.39 -5.21 -61.65
CA GLN A 233 23.64 -4.95 -62.38
C GLN A 233 24.22 -6.21 -63.03
N PHE A 234 23.72 -7.40 -62.67
CA PHE A 234 24.19 -8.70 -63.16
C PHE A 234 23.14 -9.46 -63.99
N ASP A 235 21.94 -8.90 -64.17
CA ASP A 235 20.91 -9.32 -65.14
C ASP A 235 21.02 -8.45 -66.41
#